data_AF-A0A842X1X9-F1
#
_entry.id   AF-A0A842X1X9-F1
#
_cell.length_a   1.000
_cell.length_b   1.000
_cell.length_c   1.000
_cell.angle_alpha   90.00
_cell.angle_beta   90.00
_cell.angle_gamma   90.00
#
_symmetry.space_group_name_H-M   'P 1'
#
loop_
_entity.id
_entity.type
_entity.pdbx_description
1 polymer ?
#
loop_
_entity_poly.entity_id
_entity_poly.type
_entity_poly.pdbx_seq_one_letter_code
_entity_poly.pdbx_strand_id
1 'polypeptide(L)'
;MNPLLMLATTAIATATPKDGGMDLSTLGLVGFVFGILALLYTYNLTQTRDGLEKQIRQKKRALMRVSAELKEVNAELKARRGDLDSILSSEVEKIDKVTANKPMSDGIKRGHWDRLGEMERTSTGEGSELGRLEEEREEIERMIEATRDKYHKRMLDEKSFSNITQDYQKKLIELETKIKKRKGEGKK
;
A
#
# COMPACT_ATOMS: atom_id res chain seq x y z
N MET A 1 -27.24 -15.66 29.97
CA MET A 1 -28.34 -16.63 29.75
C MET A 1 -29.57 -15.86 29.27
N ASN A 2 -30.15 -16.25 28.13
CA ASN A 2 -31.21 -15.48 27.47
C ASN A 2 -32.57 -15.79 28.14
N PRO A 3 -33.31 -14.82 28.72
CA PRO A 3 -34.53 -15.08 29.49
C PRO A 3 -35.64 -15.77 28.67
N LEU A 4 -35.63 -15.59 27.34
CA LEU A 4 -36.56 -16.24 26.42
C LEU A 4 -36.37 -17.77 26.34
N LEU A 5 -35.14 -18.26 26.51
CA LEU A 5 -34.88 -19.71 26.52
C LEU A 5 -35.40 -20.37 27.80
N MET A 6 -35.45 -19.66 28.92
CA MET A 6 -36.01 -20.18 30.18
C MET A 6 -37.53 -20.27 30.17
N LEU A 7 -38.22 -19.32 29.51
CA LEU A 7 -39.69 -19.35 29.37
C LEU A 7 -40.15 -20.46 28.42
N ALA A 8 -39.41 -20.71 27.34
CA ALA A 8 -39.72 -21.79 26.40
C ALA A 8 -39.55 -23.18 27.05
N THR A 9 -38.52 -23.39 27.87
CA THR A 9 -38.29 -24.69 28.53
C THR A 9 -39.30 -24.99 29.63
N THR A 10 -39.80 -23.97 30.34
CA THR A 10 -40.84 -24.16 31.38
C THR A 10 -42.24 -24.40 30.79
N ALA A 11 -42.57 -23.79 29.65
CA ALA A 11 -43.83 -24.05 28.94
C ALA A 11 -43.86 -25.47 28.32
N ILE A 12 -42.73 -25.98 27.83
CA ILE A 12 -42.63 -27.34 27.28
C ILE A 12 -42.73 -28.40 28.40
N ALA A 13 -42.14 -28.14 29.57
CA ALA A 13 -42.17 -29.07 30.71
C ALA A 13 -43.56 -29.24 31.34
N THR A 14 -44.47 -28.28 31.16
CA THR A 14 -45.85 -28.34 31.67
C THR A 14 -46.85 -28.91 30.65
N ALA A 15 -46.43 -29.08 29.39
CA ALA A 15 -47.27 -29.57 28.30
C ALA A 15 -46.96 -31.01 27.87
N THR A 16 -46.04 -31.73 28.53
CA THR A 16 -45.78 -33.15 28.24
C THR A 16 -46.86 -34.03 28.89
N PRO A 17 -47.76 -34.65 28.12
CA PRO A 17 -48.79 -35.52 28.67
C PRO A 17 -48.17 -36.84 29.14
N LYS A 18 -48.52 -37.26 30.36
CA LYS A 18 -48.11 -38.56 30.90
C LYS A 18 -48.88 -39.73 30.27
N ASP A 19 -50.04 -39.46 29.65
CA ASP A 19 -50.89 -40.44 28.97
C ASP A 19 -51.42 -39.88 27.62
N GLY A 20 -50.83 -40.35 26.51
CA GLY A 20 -51.51 -40.64 25.25
C GLY A 20 -52.17 -39.56 24.36
N GLY A 21 -52.38 -38.31 24.79
CA GLY A 21 -53.00 -37.30 23.92
C GLY A 21 -52.82 -35.87 24.39
N MET A 22 -52.42 -34.97 23.48
CA MET A 22 -52.48 -33.52 23.73
C MET A 22 -53.89 -33.03 23.37
N ASP A 23 -54.59 -32.45 24.34
CA ASP A 23 -55.90 -31.84 24.11
C ASP A 23 -55.80 -30.67 23.11
N LEU A 24 -56.83 -30.48 22.29
CA LEU A 24 -56.88 -29.46 21.23
C LEU A 24 -56.61 -28.03 21.75
N SER A 25 -56.96 -27.77 23.02
CA SER A 25 -56.68 -26.52 23.74
C SER A 25 -55.18 -26.29 23.98
N THR A 26 -54.43 -27.35 24.31
CA THR A 26 -52.97 -27.28 24.51
C THR A 26 -52.22 -27.05 23.21
N LEU A 27 -52.66 -27.69 22.12
CA LEU A 27 -52.18 -27.43 20.75
C LEU A 27 -52.44 -25.99 20.32
N GLY A 28 -53.62 -25.45 20.62
CA GLY A 28 -53.96 -24.05 20.35
C GLY A 28 -53.06 -23.06 21.10
N LEU A 29 -52.76 -23.34 22.37
CA LEU A 29 -51.91 -22.49 23.21
C LEU A 29 -50.45 -22.52 22.73
N VAL A 30 -49.91 -23.70 22.38
CA VAL A 30 -48.56 -23.84 21.81
C VAL A 30 -48.46 -23.09 20.47
N GLY A 31 -49.46 -23.21 19.60
CA GLY A 31 -49.51 -22.47 18.33
C GLY A 31 -49.53 -20.95 18.53
N PHE A 32 -50.29 -20.46 19.51
CA PHE A 32 -50.36 -19.05 19.85
C PHE A 32 -49.02 -18.51 20.37
N VAL A 33 -48.35 -19.25 21.26
CA VAL A 33 -47.02 -18.89 21.77
C VAL A 33 -45.99 -18.85 20.64
N PHE A 34 -46.00 -19.83 19.74
CA PHE A 34 -45.14 -19.82 18.55
C PHE A 34 -45.42 -18.63 17.62
N GLY A 35 -46.70 -18.26 17.44
CA GLY A 35 -47.09 -17.08 16.66
C GLY A 35 -46.53 -15.78 17.25
N ILE A 36 -46.62 -15.59 18.57
CA ILE A 36 -46.05 -14.43 19.27
C ILE A 36 -44.52 -14.42 19.13
N LEU A 37 -43.86 -15.56 19.29
CA LEU A 37 -42.41 -15.67 19.13
C LEU A 37 -41.96 -15.33 17.71
N ALA A 38 -42.69 -15.78 16.68
CA ALA A 38 -42.40 -15.45 15.29
C ALA A 38 -42.55 -13.94 15.02
N LEU A 39 -43.58 -13.30 15.58
CA LEU A 39 -43.78 -11.85 15.49
C LEU A 39 -42.66 -11.06 16.20
N LEU A 40 -42.25 -11.49 17.39
CA LEU A 40 -41.12 -10.87 18.10
C LEU A 40 -39.80 -11.04 17.35
N TYR A 41 -39.57 -12.22 16.75
CA TYR A 41 -38.36 -12.49 15.97
C TYR A 41 -38.28 -11.63 14.71
N THR A 42 -39.39 -11.51 13.96
CA THR A 42 -39.46 -10.66 12.77
C THR A 42 -39.33 -9.17 13.11
N TYR A 43 -39.89 -8.73 14.24
CA TYR A 43 -39.70 -7.36 14.75
C TYR A 43 -38.23 -7.07 15.11
N ASN A 44 -37.54 -8.00 15.75
CA ASN A 44 -36.12 -7.81 16.10
C ASN A 44 -35.21 -7.82 14.84
N LEU A 45 -35.51 -8.68 13.86
CA LEU A 45 -34.82 -8.70 12.56
C LEU A 45 -35.00 -7.39 11.78
N THR A 46 -36.20 -6.81 11.80
CA THR A 46 -36.45 -5.53 11.12
C THR A 46 -35.73 -4.38 11.83
N GLN A 47 -35.73 -4.34 13.17
CA GLN A 47 -35.03 -3.30 13.92
C GLN A 47 -33.49 -3.35 13.72
N THR A 48 -32.92 -4.55 13.70
CA THR A 48 -31.48 -4.74 13.44
C THR A 48 -31.11 -4.35 12.01
N ARG A 49 -31.94 -4.72 11.02
CA ARG A 49 -31.77 -4.31 9.62
C ARG A 49 -31.79 -2.79 9.45
N ASP A 50 -32.74 -2.10 10.07
CA ASP A 50 -32.84 -0.63 10.01
C ASP A 50 -31.62 0.05 10.66
N GLY A 51 -31.11 -0.53 11.75
CA GLY A 51 -29.86 -0.08 12.39
C GLY A 51 -28.64 -0.23 11.48
N LEU A 52 -28.51 -1.39 10.83
CA LEU A 52 -27.44 -1.69 9.86
C LEU A 52 -27.53 -0.76 8.63
N GLU A 53 -28.72 -0.53 8.09
CA GLU A 53 -28.92 0.40 6.97
C GLU A 53 -28.50 1.83 7.32
N LYS A 54 -28.81 2.30 8.53
CA LYS A 54 -28.37 3.63 9.01
C LYS A 54 -26.84 3.70 9.08
N GLN A 55 -26.17 2.68 9.61
CA GLN A 55 -24.71 2.63 9.66
C GLN A 55 -24.09 2.61 8.26
N ILE A 56 -24.66 1.84 7.32
CA ILE A 56 -24.21 1.79 5.93
C ILE A 56 -24.36 3.18 5.27
N ARG A 57 -25.50 3.86 5.47
CA ARG A 57 -25.70 5.22 4.94
C ARG A 57 -24.73 6.22 5.55
N GLN A 58 -24.45 6.14 6.84
CA GLN A 58 -23.46 7.01 7.49
C GLN A 58 -22.04 6.78 6.96
N LYS A 59 -21.60 5.52 6.88
CA LYS A 59 -20.29 5.17 6.31
C LYS A 59 -20.17 5.58 4.84
N LYS A 60 -21.22 5.39 4.04
CA LYS A 60 -21.26 5.83 2.64
C LYS A 60 -21.11 7.35 2.51
N ARG A 61 -21.77 8.14 3.37
CA ARG A 61 -21.60 9.61 3.40
C ARG A 61 -20.18 10.01 3.81
N ALA A 62 -19.59 9.36 4.80
CA ALA A 62 -18.21 9.61 5.20
C ALA A 62 -17.22 9.31 4.06
N LEU A 63 -17.39 8.16 3.37
CA LEU A 63 -16.59 7.82 2.20
C LEU A 63 -16.74 8.84 1.07
N MET A 64 -17.96 9.34 0.81
CA MET A 64 -18.15 10.38 -0.20
C MET A 64 -17.40 11.67 0.14
N ARG A 65 -17.40 12.11 1.41
CA ARG A 65 -16.62 13.26 1.86
C ARG A 65 -15.12 13.05 1.64
N VAL A 66 -14.58 11.92 2.11
CA VAL A 66 -13.16 11.59 1.94
C VAL A 66 -12.78 11.50 0.46
N SER A 67 -13.63 10.92 -0.38
CA SER A 67 -13.38 10.86 -1.82
C SER A 67 -13.40 12.23 -2.50
N ALA A 68 -14.18 13.19 -1.98
CA ALA A 68 -14.20 14.56 -2.48
C ALA A 68 -12.93 15.30 -2.05
N GLU A 69 -12.54 15.18 -0.78
CA GLU A 69 -11.29 15.73 -0.24
C GLU A 69 -10.06 15.18 -1.00
N LEU A 70 -10.03 13.88 -1.31
CA LEU A 70 -8.96 13.28 -2.10
C LEU A 70 -8.90 13.82 -3.53
N LYS A 71 -10.04 14.12 -4.15
CA LYS A 71 -10.07 14.73 -5.49
C LYS A 71 -9.53 16.15 -5.46
N GLU A 72 -9.87 16.91 -4.42
CA GLU A 72 -9.39 18.28 -4.23
C GLU A 72 -7.88 18.32 -4.00
N VAL A 73 -7.36 17.51 -3.07
CA VAL A 73 -5.92 17.39 -2.81
C VAL A 73 -5.16 16.93 -4.05
N ASN A 74 -5.70 15.99 -4.82
CA ASN A 74 -5.07 15.53 -6.05
C ASN A 74 -5.04 16.63 -7.13
N ALA A 75 -6.09 17.45 -7.23
CA ALA A 75 -6.10 18.61 -8.11
C ALA A 75 -5.07 19.66 -7.67
N GLU A 76 -4.96 19.92 -6.36
CA GLU A 76 -3.95 20.83 -5.80
C GLU A 76 -2.52 20.34 -6.07
N LEU A 77 -2.24 19.05 -5.85
CA LEU A 77 -0.93 18.45 -6.15
C LEU A 77 -0.58 18.55 -7.62
N LYS A 78 -1.56 18.37 -8.52
CA LYS A 78 -1.36 18.51 -9.96
C LYS A 78 -1.02 19.96 -10.34
N ALA A 79 -1.67 20.95 -9.71
CA ALA A 79 -1.36 22.36 -9.91
C ALA A 79 0.05 22.70 -9.41
N ARG A 80 0.40 22.31 -8.18
CA ARG A 80 1.73 22.52 -7.60
C ARG A 80 2.85 21.89 -8.44
N ARG A 81 2.60 20.73 -9.05
CA ARG A 81 3.55 20.08 -9.96
C ARG A 81 3.78 20.91 -11.23
N GLY A 82 2.72 21.45 -11.82
CA GLY A 82 2.83 22.34 -12.97
C GLY A 82 3.63 23.61 -12.66
N ASP A 83 3.38 24.21 -11.49
CA ASP A 83 4.15 25.38 -11.02
C ASP A 83 5.64 25.03 -10.86
N LEU A 84 5.93 23.87 -10.26
CA LEU A 84 7.31 23.40 -10.08
C LEU A 84 8.03 23.15 -11.41
N ASP A 85 7.34 22.55 -12.39
CA ASP A 85 7.88 22.32 -13.74
C ASP A 85 8.20 23.65 -14.45
N SER A 86 7.37 24.68 -14.24
CA SER A 86 7.61 26.02 -14.81
C SER A 86 8.83 26.71 -14.18
N ILE A 87 8.99 26.60 -12.85
CA ILE A 87 10.16 27.12 -12.14
C ILE A 87 11.41 26.40 -12.61
N LEU A 88 11.38 25.07 -12.68
CA LEU A 88 12.52 24.26 -13.12
C LEU A 88 12.95 24.62 -14.54
N SER A 89 11.99 24.77 -15.45
CA SER A 89 12.26 25.17 -16.84
C SER A 89 12.92 26.54 -16.93
N SER A 90 12.45 27.50 -16.13
CA SER A 90 13.03 28.85 -16.08
C SER A 90 14.45 28.86 -15.48
N GLU A 91 14.74 27.94 -14.56
CA GLU A 91 16.06 27.86 -13.91
C GLU A 91 17.08 27.16 -14.82
N VAL A 92 16.66 26.11 -15.53
CA VAL A 92 17.47 25.46 -16.58
C VAL A 92 17.83 26.47 -17.67
N GLU A 93 16.88 27.30 -18.12
CA GLU A 93 17.15 28.32 -19.13
C GLU A 93 18.18 29.37 -18.65
N LYS A 94 18.17 29.73 -17.36
CA LYS A 94 19.20 30.62 -16.78
C LYS A 94 20.58 29.96 -16.78
N ILE A 95 20.67 28.67 -16.43
CA ILE A 95 21.93 27.93 -16.43
C ILE A 95 22.49 27.82 -17.85
N ASP A 96 21.64 27.54 -18.85
CA ASP A 96 22.05 27.47 -20.24
C ASP A 96 22.61 28.81 -20.74
N LYS A 97 21.97 29.94 -20.39
CA LYS A 97 22.48 31.29 -20.74
C LYS A 97 23.80 31.62 -20.06
N VAL A 98 24.02 31.19 -18.82
CA VAL A 98 25.30 31.38 -18.11
C VAL A 98 26.39 30.48 -18.70
N THR A 99 26.04 29.29 -19.17
CA THR A 99 26.98 28.33 -19.77
C THR A 99 27.37 28.74 -21.18
N ALA A 100 26.45 29.31 -21.96
CA ALA A 100 26.69 29.82 -23.31
C ALA A 100 27.61 31.07 -23.35
N ASN A 101 27.69 31.85 -22.27
CA ASN A 101 28.49 33.08 -22.19
C ASN A 101 29.92 32.89 -21.65
N LYS A 102 30.37 31.65 -21.39
CA LYS A 102 31.79 31.40 -21.05
C LYS A 102 32.64 31.35 -22.33
N PRO A 103 33.65 32.23 -22.50
CA PRO A 103 34.56 32.14 -23.64
C PRO A 103 35.31 30.81 -23.60
N MET A 104 35.29 30.16 -24.76
CA MET A 104 35.75 28.81 -25.04
C MET A 104 37.24 28.63 -24.71
N SER A 105 37.56 28.19 -23.49
CA SER A 105 38.86 27.59 -23.14
C SER A 105 38.91 26.09 -23.47
N ASP A 106 37.94 25.59 -24.24
CA ASP A 106 37.66 24.17 -24.47
C ASP A 106 38.65 23.46 -25.40
N GLY A 107 39.44 24.19 -26.19
CA GLY A 107 40.36 23.57 -27.16
C GLY A 107 41.42 22.69 -26.50
N ILE A 108 41.84 23.04 -25.28
CA ILE A 108 42.92 22.33 -24.57
C ILE A 108 42.35 21.18 -23.72
N LYS A 109 41.10 21.27 -23.26
CA LYS A 109 40.49 20.22 -22.43
C LYS A 109 39.88 19.09 -23.26
N ARG A 110 39.27 19.37 -24.42
CA ARG A 110 38.71 18.30 -25.28
C ARG A 110 39.76 17.28 -25.69
N GLY A 111 40.93 17.72 -26.16
CA GLY A 111 42.03 16.81 -26.50
C GLY A 111 42.64 16.06 -25.31
N HIS A 112 42.48 16.56 -24.08
CA HIS A 112 42.95 15.89 -22.87
C HIS A 112 41.98 14.79 -22.42
N TRP A 113 40.67 15.05 -22.49
CA TRP A 113 39.64 14.05 -22.19
C TRP A 113 39.52 12.98 -23.28
N ASP A 114 39.70 13.34 -24.56
CA ASP A 114 39.72 12.36 -25.66
C ASP A 114 40.93 11.42 -25.56
N ARG A 115 42.12 11.94 -25.18
CA ARG A 115 43.30 11.10 -24.92
C ARG A 115 43.16 10.23 -23.67
N LEU A 116 42.51 10.71 -22.62
CA LEU A 116 42.21 9.90 -21.43
C LEU A 116 41.20 8.79 -21.77
N GLY A 117 40.18 9.09 -22.58
CA GLY A 117 39.20 8.10 -23.05
C GLY A 117 39.78 7.04 -24.00
N GLU A 118 40.77 7.38 -24.84
CA GLU A 118 41.48 6.40 -25.67
C GLU A 118 42.49 5.55 -24.89
N MET A 119 43.09 6.09 -23.83
CA MET A 119 43.91 5.32 -22.88
C MET A 119 43.06 4.33 -22.07
N GLU A 120 41.86 4.74 -21.65
CA GLU A 120 40.97 3.92 -20.80
C GLU A 120 40.27 2.78 -21.59
N ARG A 121 40.02 2.98 -22.88
CA ARG A 121 39.46 1.96 -23.79
C ARG A 121 40.45 0.84 -24.16
N THR A 122 41.75 1.09 -24.01
CA THR A 122 42.80 0.10 -24.37
C THR A 122 43.34 -0.67 -23.17
N SER A 123 43.06 -0.27 -21.93
CA SER A 123 43.55 -0.95 -20.72
C SER A 123 42.51 -1.69 -19.86
N THR A 124 41.20 -1.51 -20.03
CA THR A 124 40.27 -1.84 -18.92
C THR A 124 38.86 -2.30 -19.34
N GLY A 125 38.76 -3.48 -19.96
CA GLY A 125 37.46 -4.16 -20.12
C GLY A 125 36.79 -4.48 -18.78
N GLU A 126 37.58 -4.81 -17.75
CA GLU A 126 37.09 -5.18 -16.41
C GLU A 126 36.69 -3.97 -15.54
N GLY A 127 37.32 -2.81 -15.74
CA GLY A 127 37.01 -1.57 -15.00
C GLY A 127 35.62 -1.02 -15.32
N SER A 128 35.18 -1.17 -16.58
CA SER A 128 33.85 -0.72 -17.01
C SER A 128 32.71 -1.57 -16.44
N GLU A 129 32.91 -2.88 -16.29
CA GLU A 129 31.89 -3.80 -15.76
C GLU A 129 31.80 -3.68 -14.23
N LEU A 130 32.93 -3.53 -13.55
CA LEU A 130 32.98 -3.32 -12.10
C LEU A 130 32.34 -1.97 -11.71
N GLY A 131 32.61 -0.91 -12.48
CA GLY A 131 31.95 0.38 -12.30
C GLY A 131 30.43 0.30 -12.45
N ARG A 132 29.94 -0.42 -13.47
CA ARG A 132 28.48 -0.63 -13.65
C ARG A 132 27.84 -1.40 -12.49
N LEU A 133 28.53 -2.40 -11.95
CA LEU A 133 28.03 -3.16 -10.79
C LEU A 133 28.02 -2.30 -9.51
N GLU A 134 28.99 -1.40 -9.35
CA GLU A 134 29.01 -0.44 -8.24
C GLU A 134 27.89 0.60 -8.37
N GLU A 135 27.64 1.14 -9.57
CA GLU A 135 26.50 2.04 -9.84
C GLU A 135 25.15 1.36 -9.56
N GLU A 136 24.98 0.11 -9.98
CA GLU A 136 23.75 -0.67 -9.73
C GLU A 136 23.56 -0.93 -8.23
N ARG A 137 24.65 -1.16 -7.48
CA ARG A 137 24.60 -1.28 -6.01
C ARG A 137 24.13 0.02 -5.37
N GLU A 138 24.70 1.17 -5.76
CA GLU A 138 24.30 2.48 -5.24
C GLU A 138 22.83 2.83 -5.58
N GLU A 139 22.35 2.41 -6.75
CA GLU A 139 20.94 2.55 -7.11
C GLU A 139 20.02 1.73 -6.20
N ILE A 140 20.38 0.48 -5.90
CA ILE A 140 19.59 -0.37 -5.00
C ILE A 140 19.58 0.20 -3.57
N GLU A 141 20.70 0.71 -3.07
CA GLU A 141 20.76 1.36 -1.76
C GLU A 141 19.82 2.58 -1.69
N ARG A 142 19.82 3.41 -2.74
CA ARG A 142 18.88 4.55 -2.86
C ARG A 142 17.42 4.09 -2.89
N MET A 143 17.11 2.98 -3.56
CA MET A 143 15.76 2.42 -3.59
C MET A 143 15.30 1.91 -2.21
N ILE A 144 16.20 1.29 -1.44
CA ILE A 144 15.91 0.85 -0.06
C ILE A 144 15.59 2.08 0.82
N GLU A 145 16.40 3.13 0.72
CA GLU A 145 16.20 4.35 1.50
C GLU A 145 14.89 5.06 1.13
N ALA A 146 14.59 5.20 -0.17
CA ALA A 146 13.31 5.73 -0.63
C ALA A 146 12.10 4.89 -0.15
N THR A 147 12.28 3.57 -0.02
CA THR A 147 11.25 2.66 0.49
C THR A 147 11.04 2.83 2.00
N ARG A 148 12.12 3.02 2.78
CA ARG A 148 12.05 3.39 4.21
C ARG A 148 11.32 4.70 4.41
N ASP A 149 11.63 5.72 3.62
CA ASP A 149 10.96 7.01 3.68
C ASP A 149 9.45 6.90 3.43
N LYS A 150 9.05 6.10 2.43
CA LYS A 150 7.63 5.84 2.14
C LYS A 150 6.94 5.11 3.28
N TYR A 151 7.61 4.16 3.92
CA TYR A 151 7.08 3.46 5.10
C TYR A 151 6.89 4.41 6.28
N HIS A 152 7.90 5.23 6.60
CA HIS A 152 7.80 6.22 7.68
C HIS A 152 6.72 7.29 7.42
N LYS A 153 6.51 7.66 6.17
CA LYS A 153 5.41 8.55 5.72
C LYS A 153 4.03 7.84 5.67
N ARG A 154 3.94 6.58 6.10
CA ARG A 154 2.72 5.74 6.09
C ARG A 154 2.11 5.57 4.68
N MET A 155 2.95 5.66 3.65
CA MET A 155 2.54 5.44 2.24
C MET A 155 2.63 3.96 1.83
N LEU A 156 3.28 3.13 2.65
CA LEU A 156 3.39 1.68 2.47
C LEU A 156 2.94 0.96 3.74
N ASP A 157 2.25 -0.15 3.58
CA ASP A 157 1.97 -1.07 4.68
C ASP A 157 3.19 -1.91 5.03
N GLU A 158 3.21 -2.45 6.26
CA GLU A 158 4.30 -3.27 6.80
C GLU A 158 4.67 -4.45 5.87
N LYS A 159 3.65 -5.11 5.32
CA LYS A 159 3.85 -6.31 4.50
C LYS A 159 4.50 -5.93 3.16
N SER A 160 4.03 -4.87 2.53
CA SER A 160 4.64 -4.33 1.30
C SER A 160 6.06 -3.82 1.55
N PHE A 161 6.30 -3.09 2.65
CA PHE A 161 7.63 -2.62 3.03
C PHE A 161 8.62 -3.78 3.19
N SER A 162 8.23 -4.81 3.95
CA SER A 162 9.07 -5.98 4.22
C SER A 162 9.42 -6.72 2.92
N ASN A 163 8.44 -7.01 2.07
CA ASN A 163 8.66 -7.71 0.80
C ASN A 163 9.60 -6.93 -0.13
N ILE A 164 9.34 -5.64 -0.33
CA ILE A 164 10.15 -4.79 -1.21
C ILE A 164 11.59 -4.68 -0.69
N THR A 165 11.76 -4.50 0.63
CA THR A 165 13.08 -4.39 1.24
C THR A 165 13.86 -5.70 1.15
N GLN A 166 13.21 -6.85 1.36
CA GLN A 166 13.84 -8.16 1.21
C GLN A 166 14.31 -8.41 -0.23
N ASP A 167 13.49 -8.06 -1.23
CA ASP A 167 13.85 -8.22 -2.64
C ASP A 167 15.08 -7.37 -3.00
N TYR A 168 15.14 -6.12 -2.54
CA TYR A 168 16.30 -5.26 -2.75
C TYR A 168 17.54 -5.74 -2.00
N GLN A 169 17.40 -6.19 -0.75
CA GLN A 169 18.50 -6.75 0.04
C GLN A 169 19.09 -8.00 -0.63
N LYS A 170 18.25 -8.87 -1.18
CA LYS A 170 18.72 -10.05 -1.92
C LYS A 170 19.56 -9.64 -3.14
N LYS A 171 19.07 -8.68 -3.94
CA LYS A 171 19.81 -8.17 -5.09
C LYS A 171 21.13 -7.51 -4.69
N LEU A 172 21.14 -6.79 -3.57
CA LEU A 172 22.35 -6.16 -3.04
C LEU A 172 23.43 -7.21 -2.71
N ILE A 173 23.05 -8.29 -2.03
CA ILE A 173 23.96 -9.41 -1.73
C ILE A 173 24.50 -10.06 -3.01
N GLU A 174 23.65 -10.25 -4.02
CA GLU A 174 24.08 -10.79 -5.33
C GLU A 174 25.09 -9.88 -6.02
N LEU A 175 24.86 -8.56 -6.01
CA LEU A 175 25.79 -7.57 -6.58
C LEU A 175 27.10 -7.50 -5.80
N GLU A 176 27.06 -7.44 -4.47
CA GLU A 176 28.26 -7.43 -3.63
C GLU A 176 29.12 -8.68 -3.87
N THR A 177 28.50 -9.84 -4.06
CA THR A 177 29.19 -11.09 -4.37
C THR A 177 29.86 -11.02 -5.75
N LYS A 178 29.17 -10.48 -6.76
CA LYS A 178 29.72 -10.28 -8.11
C LYS A 178 30.90 -9.29 -8.10
N ILE A 179 30.76 -8.15 -7.42
CA ILE A 179 31.81 -7.14 -7.26
C ILE A 179 33.03 -7.77 -6.58
N LYS A 180 32.82 -8.50 -5.48
CA LYS A 180 33.90 -9.15 -4.73
C LYS A 180 34.64 -10.19 -5.58
N LYS A 181 33.91 -10.97 -6.38
CA LYS A 181 34.50 -11.96 -7.29
C LYS A 181 35.39 -11.28 -8.34
N ARG A 182 34.87 -10.26 -9.03
CA ARG A 182 35.61 -9.50 -10.06
C ARG A 182 36.83 -8.78 -9.48
N LYS A 183 36.68 -8.16 -8.30
CA LYS A 183 37.78 -7.47 -7.60
C LYS A 183 38.86 -8.43 -7.09
N GLY A 184 38.51 -9.70 -6.84
CA GLY A 184 39.45 -10.75 -6.48
C GLY A 184 40.17 -11.39 -7.67
N GLU A 185 39.57 -11.35 -8.87
CA GLU A 185 40.15 -11.87 -10.11
C GLU A 185 41.26 -10.94 -10.66
N GLY A 186 41.15 -9.62 -10.50
CA GLY A 186 42.18 -8.65 -10.93
C GLY A 186 43.45 -8.56 -10.05
N LYS A 187 43.67 -9.49 -9.11
CA LYS A 187 44.82 -9.52 -8.19
C LYS A 187 45.74 -10.76 -8.36
N LYS A 188 45.50 -11.59 -9.38
CA LYS A 188 46.36 -12.73 -9.73
C LYS A 188 47.13 -12.44 -11.01
#